data_AF-A0AAU3DZ10-F1
#
_entry.id   AF-A0AAU3DZ10-F1
#
_cell.length_a   1.000
_cell.length_b   1.000
_cell.length_c   1.000
_cell.angle_alpha   90.00
_cell.angle_beta   90.00
_cell.angle_gamma   90.00
#
_symmetry.space_group_name_H-M   'P 1'
#
loop_
_entity.id
_entity.type
_entity.pdbx_description
1 polymer ?
#
loop_
_entity_poly.entity_id
_entity_poly.type
_entity_poly.pdbx_seq_one_letter_code
_entity_poly.pdbx_strand_id
1 'polypeptide(L)' 'MQHLTLAHANGEPGPTDQVQRLLRRVRPSHAPLHLDAVHLVDATADPDAKTITWEHLARAPLGSSLNR' A
#
# COMPACT_ATOMS: atom_id res chain seq x y z
N MET A 1 -5.34 8.38 -10.46
CA MET A 1 -4.51 9.14 -9.50
C MET A 1 -3.53 8.18 -8.85
N GLN A 2 -2.25 8.52 -8.77
CA GLN A 2 -1.24 7.66 -8.11
C GLN A 2 -1.17 8.02 -6.62
N HIS A 3 -1.24 7.03 -5.73
CA HIS A 3 -1.19 7.20 -4.29
C HIS A 3 -0.64 5.95 -3.60
N LEU A 4 -0.18 6.08 -2.36
CA LEU A 4 0.18 4.98 -1.48
C LEU A 4 -0.80 4.94 -0.32
N THR A 5 -1.53 3.83 -0.18
CA THR A 5 -2.45 3.63 0.94
C THR A 5 -1.65 3.33 2.20
N LEU A 6 -1.85 4.14 3.24
CA LEU A 6 -1.12 3.99 4.51
C LEU A 6 -1.85 3.11 5.52
N ALA A 7 -3.18 3.07 5.48
CA ALA A 7 -3.99 2.33 6.41
C ALA A 7 -5.37 2.01 5.82
N HIS A 8 -5.94 0.89 6.26
CA HIS A 8 -7.34 0.53 6.05
C HIS A 8 -8.09 0.61 7.38
N ALA A 9 -9.28 1.20 7.37
CA ALA A 9 -10.13 1.25 8.56
C ALA A 9 -11.00 -0.02 8.61
N ASN A 10 -10.92 -0.77 9.71
CA ASN A 10 -11.77 -1.92 9.97
C ASN A 10 -12.83 -1.52 11.00
N GLY A 11 -14.12 -1.66 10.66
CA GLY A 11 -15.22 -1.32 11.57
C GLY A 11 -16.21 -0.32 10.97
N GLU A 12 -16.87 0.45 11.84
CA GLU A 12 -17.80 1.51 11.46
C GLU A 12 -17.01 2.80 11.14
N PRO A 13 -17.40 3.59 10.13
CA PRO A 13 -16.66 4.78 9.77
C PRO A 13 -16.66 5.80 10.92
N GLY A 14 -15.50 5.98 11.55
CA GLY A 14 -15.26 7.09 12.48
C GLY A 14 -15.04 8.42 11.72
N PRO A 15 -14.87 9.54 12.44
CA PRO A 15 -14.64 10.85 11.83
C PRO A 15 -13.30 10.91 11.08
N THR A 16 -13.35 10.73 9.76
CA THR A 16 -12.21 10.69 8.83
C THR A 16 -11.23 11.84 9.01
N ASP A 17 -11.72 13.05 9.28
CA ASP A 17 -10.90 14.25 9.44
C ASP A 17 -9.94 14.15 10.63
N GLN A 18 -10.37 13.51 11.72
CA GLN A 18 -9.55 13.34 12.91
C GLN A 18 -8.39 12.39 12.64
N VAL A 19 -8.65 11.29 11.92
CA VAL A 19 -7.65 10.30 11.53
C VAL A 19 -6.63 10.93 10.57
N GLN A 20 -7.10 11.63 9.53
CA GLN A 20 -6.21 12.32 8.60
C GLN A 20 -5.33 13.37 9.30
N ARG A 21 -5.87 14.11 10.28
CA ARG A 21 -5.12 15.09 11.06
C ARG A 21 -3.99 14.44 11.87
N LEU A 22 -4.21 13.26 12.44
CA LEU A 22 -3.19 12.50 13.14
C LEU A 22 -2.12 11.98 12.16
N LEU A 23 -2.52 11.42 11.03
CA LEU A 23 -1.61 10.89 10.01
C LEU A 23 -0.73 11.99 9.38
N ARG A 24 -1.24 13.23 9.24
CA ARG A 24 -0.44 14.38 8.77
C ARG A 24 0.75 14.73 9.66
N ARG A 25 0.83 14.22 10.89
CA ARG A 25 2.01 14.37 11.75
C ARG A 25 3.12 13.41 11.36
N VAL A 26 2.77 12.27 10.77
CA VAL A 26 3.69 11.31 10.16
C VAL A 26 3.80 11.69 8.69
N ARG A 27 4.52 12.77 8.39
CA ARG A 27 4.92 13.05 7.00
C ARG A 27 6.19 12.27 6.71
N PRO A 28 6.19 11.28 5.81
CA PRO A 28 7.41 10.94 5.10
C PRO A 28 7.72 12.15 4.22
N SER A 29 8.39 13.16 4.77
CA SER A 29 8.75 14.37 4.05
C SER A 29 9.76 14.01 2.98
N HIS A 30 9.33 14.00 1.71
CA HIS A 30 10.20 14.05 0.53
C HIS A 30 11.22 12.92 0.37
N ALA A 31 11.08 11.81 1.10
CA ALA A 31 11.90 10.63 0.86
C ALA A 31 11.56 10.08 -0.54
N PRO A 32 12.55 9.95 -1.45
CA PRO A 32 12.30 9.35 -2.75
C PRO A 32 11.84 7.91 -2.58
N LEU A 33 10.70 7.55 -3.16
CA LEU A 33 10.23 6.18 -3.23
C LEU A 33 10.80 5.54 -4.49
N HIS A 34 11.65 4.53 -4.32
CA HIS A 34 12.14 3.71 -5.41
C HIS A 34 11.31 2.43 -5.50
N LEU A 35 10.78 2.14 -6.69
CA LEU A 35 10.08 0.88 -6.99
C LEU A 35 11.07 -0.08 -7.65
N ASP A 36 11.42 -1.17 -6.97
CA ASP A 36 12.42 -2.15 -7.42
C ASP A 36 11.81 -3.33 -8.17
N ALA A 37 10.53 -3.62 -7.96
CA ALA A 37 9.84 -4.75 -8.55
C ALA A 37 8.32 -4.57 -8.60
N VAL A 38 7.69 -5.35 -9.47
CA VAL A 38 6.26 -5.64 -9.47
C VAL A 38 6.07 -7.03 -8.86
N HIS A 39 5.14 -7.15 -7.93
CA HIS A 39 4.72 -8.43 -7.37
C HIS A 39 3.35 -8.81 -7.93
N LEU A 40 3.25 -10.01 -8.50
CA LEU A 40 1.97 -10.64 -8.76
C LEU A 40 1.52 -11.28 -7.45
N VAL A 41 0.35 -10.88 -6.97
CA VAL A 41 -0.27 -11.41 -5.75
C VAL A 41 -1.66 -11.94 -6.07
N ASP A 42 -2.03 -13.05 -5.43
CA ASP A 42 -3.43 -13.42 -5.29
C ASP A 42 -4.01 -12.64 -4.10
N ALA A 43 -5.06 -11.87 -4.35
CA ALA A 43 -5.69 -11.03 -3.36
C ALA A 43 -7.12 -11.50 -3.12
N THR A 44 -7.35 -12.11 -1.96
CA THR A 44 -8.67 -12.58 -1.56
C THR A 44 -9.23 -11.67 -0.48
N ALA A 45 -10.40 -11.10 -0.73
CA ALA A 45 -11.13 -10.33 0.26
C ALA A 45 -12.10 -11.25 1.02
N ASP A 46 -11.99 -11.26 2.34
CA ASP A 46 -12.99 -11.81 3.24
C ASP A 46 -13.86 -10.64 3.76
N PRO A 47 -15.08 -10.47 3.25
CA PRO A 47 -15.95 -9.36 3.65
C PRO A 47 -16.45 -9.49 5.09
N ASP A 48 -16.58 -10.71 5.61
CA ASP A 48 -17.11 -10.97 6.95
C ASP A 48 -16.04 -10.65 8.00
N ALA A 49 -14.80 -11.07 7.75
CA ALA A 49 -13.65 -10.73 8.58
C ALA A 49 -13.13 -9.30 8.33
N LYS A 50 -13.60 -8.62 7.26
CA LYS A 50 -13.07 -7.33 6.78
C LYS A 50 -11.56 -7.36 6.57
N THR A 51 -11.05 -8.46 6.06
CA THR A 51 -9.62 -8.67 5.82
C THR A 51 -9.35 -8.93 4.36
N ILE A 52 -8.19 -8.48 3.89
CA ILE A 52 -7.67 -8.86 2.57
C ILE A 52 -6.40 -9.67 2.82
N THR A 53 -6.37 -10.89 2.32
CA THR A 53 -5.17 -11.75 2.34
C THR A 53 -4.43 -11.61 1.02
N TRP A 54 -3.10 -11.61 1.08
CA TRP A 54 -2.24 -11.52 -0.09
C TRP A 54 -1.27 -12.70 -0.09
N GLU A 55 -1.34 -13.50 -1.15
CA GLU A 55 -0.36 -14.55 -1.42
C GLU A 55 0.56 -14.10 -2.56
N HIS A 56 1.88 -14.17 -2.36
CA HIS A 56 2.85 -13.80 -3.39
C HIS A 56 3.01 -14.94 -4.40
N LEU A 57 2.63 -14.69 -5.66
CA LEU A 57 2.72 -15.67 -6.74
C LEU A 57 4.01 -15.53 -7.56
N ALA A 58 4.41 -14.29 -7.87
CA ALA A 58 5.61 -14.01 -8.64
C ALA A 58 6.16 -12.61 -8.37
N ARG A 59 7.43 -12.40 -8.72
CA ARG A 59 8.12 -11.10 -8.68
C ARG A 59 8.79 -10.83 -10.01
N ALA A 60 8.54 -9.66 -10.59
CA ALA A 60 9.20 -9.15 -11.78
C ALA A 60 10.03 -7.90 -11.39
N PRO A 61 11.36 -7.92 -11.48
CA PRO A 61 12.17 -6.74 -11.14
C PRO A 61 11.91 -5.59 -12.13
N LEU A 62 11.81 -4.37 -11.60
CA LEU A 62 11.76 -3.13 -12.36
C LEU A 62 13.16 -2.53 -12.40
N GLY A 63 13.89 -2.83 -13.47
CA GLY A 63 15.22 -2.29 -13.70
C GLY A 63 16.35 -3.24 -13.33
N SER A 64 16.92 -3.85 -14.37
CA SER A 64 18.36 -3.94 -14.53
C SER A 64 18.71 -3.45 -15.93
N SER A 65 18.51 -2.15 -16.21
CA SER A 65 19.23 -1.52 -17.31
C SER A 65 20.66 -1.24 -16.84
N LEU A 66 21.41 -2.31 -16.58
CA LEU A 66 22.84 -2.27 -16.78
C LEU A 66 22.99 -2.33 -18.30
N ASN A 67 23.18 -1.15 -18.89
CA ASN A 67 23.90 -1.02 -20.15
C ASN A 67 25.05 -2.02 -20.15
N ARG A 68 25.04 -2.95 -21.09
CA ARG A 68 26.20 -3.73 -21.48
C ARG A 68 26.29 -3.76 -23.00
#